data_AF-A0AAC8ZZ49-F1
#
_entry.id   AF-A0AAC8ZZ49-F1
#
_cell.length_a   1.000
_cell.length_b   1.000
_cell.length_c   1.000
_cell.angle_alpha   90.00
_cell.angle_beta   90.00
_cell.angle_gamma   90.00
#
_symmetry.space_group_name_H-M   'P 1'
#
loop_
_entity.id
_entity.type
_entity.pdbx_description
1 polymer ?
#
loop_
_entity_poly.entity_id
_entity_poly.type
_entity_poly.pdbx_seq_one_letter_code
_entity_poly.pdbx_strand_id
1 'polypeptide(L)'
;MECNIIQEFKGEIGGVEFDDKNIYYASQFILEKIEDKFGEVYNKSFIEDLRDTIETMEYKYDEFSFAILEDDFYKAVKDAKSFNEIKFSYYGSDWKIDSLNENIKNNKYELSNEKVNSWDKRSQGIGIAD
;
A
#
# COMPACT_ATOMS: atom_id res chain seq x y z
N MET A 1 36.22 0.06 19.11
CA MET A 1 35.03 -0.81 19.08
C MET A 1 34.94 -1.36 17.67
N GLU A 2 34.90 -2.68 17.51
CA GLU A 2 34.62 -3.28 16.21
C GLU A 2 33.11 -3.45 16.09
N CYS A 3 32.52 -2.91 15.02
CA CYS A 3 31.10 -2.97 14.73
C CYS A 3 30.93 -3.57 13.35
N ASN A 4 30.13 -4.64 13.23
CA ASN A 4 29.85 -5.31 11.97
C ASN A 4 28.34 -5.55 11.86
N ILE A 5 27.78 -5.38 10.66
CA ILE A 5 26.43 -5.83 10.34
C ILE A 5 26.52 -7.35 10.08
N ILE A 6 25.76 -8.15 10.84
CA ILE A 6 25.72 -9.62 10.69
C ILE A 6 24.75 -10.02 9.58
N GLN A 7 23.57 -9.40 9.58
CA GLN A 7 22.52 -9.65 8.61
C GLN A 7 21.66 -8.38 8.47
N GLU A 8 21.39 -7.99 7.24
CA GLU A 8 20.48 -6.89 6.92
C GLU A 8 19.02 -7.37 7.00
N PHE A 9 18.12 -6.45 7.35
CA PHE A 9 16.70 -6.72 7.31
C PHE A 9 16.25 -6.91 5.86
N LYS A 10 15.36 -7.88 5.63
CA LYS A 10 14.67 -8.05 4.36
C LYS A 10 13.26 -8.58 4.62
N GLY A 11 12.26 -7.79 4.26
CA GLY A 11 10.84 -8.11 4.39
C GLY A 11 10.13 -8.13 3.04
N GLU A 12 8.98 -8.79 2.98
CA GLU A 12 8.12 -8.79 1.79
C GLU A 12 6.65 -8.60 2.19
N ILE A 13 5.94 -7.73 1.47
CA ILE A 13 4.48 -7.58 1.57
C ILE A 13 3.92 -7.62 0.14
N GLY A 14 3.05 -8.57 -0.16
CA GLY A 14 2.40 -8.67 -1.49
C GLY A 14 3.39 -8.78 -2.67
N GLY A 15 4.56 -9.39 -2.48
CA GLY A 15 5.62 -9.47 -3.49
C GLY A 15 6.45 -8.20 -3.68
N VAL A 16 6.31 -7.20 -2.79
CA VAL A 16 7.13 -5.99 -2.72
C VAL A 16 8.17 -6.17 -1.63
N GLU A 17 9.45 -6.03 -1.97
CA GLU A 17 10.57 -6.14 -1.03
C GLU A 17 10.77 -4.83 -0.24
N PHE A 18 11.18 -4.97 1.02
CA PHE A 18 11.52 -3.89 1.94
C PHE A 18 12.86 -4.20 2.60
N ASP A 19 13.81 -3.26 2.50
CA ASP A 19 15.13 -3.38 3.13
C ASP A 19 15.23 -2.57 4.43
N ASP A 20 14.29 -1.64 4.67
CA ASP A 20 14.14 -0.93 5.95
C ASP A 20 13.03 -1.55 6.82
N LYS A 21 13.38 -1.86 8.06
CA LYS A 21 12.49 -2.53 9.02
C LYS A 21 11.35 -1.63 9.50
N ASN A 22 11.59 -0.33 9.68
CA ASN A 22 10.57 0.59 10.16
C ASN A 22 9.57 0.89 9.04
N ILE A 23 10.05 1.10 7.81
CA ILE A 23 9.18 1.27 6.64
C ILE A 23 8.31 0.02 6.41
N TYR A 24 8.88 -1.18 6.59
CA TYR A 24 8.13 -2.43 6.52
C TYR A 24 6.96 -2.46 7.52
N TYR A 25 7.22 -2.21 8.81
CA TYR A 25 6.16 -2.29 9.82
C TYR A 25 5.13 -1.17 9.69
N ALA A 26 5.55 0.06 9.36
CA ALA A 26 4.63 1.16 9.12
C ALA A 26 3.73 0.86 7.91
N SER A 27 4.31 0.34 6.82
CA SER A 27 3.54 -0.06 5.63
C SER A 27 2.57 -1.18 5.96
N GLN A 28 3.03 -2.24 6.65
CA GLN A 28 2.18 -3.34 7.09
C GLN A 28 1.00 -2.84 7.92
N PHE A 29 1.25 -1.98 8.91
CA PHE A 29 0.21 -1.43 9.77
C PHE A 29 -0.86 -0.69 8.96
N ILE A 30 -0.45 0.21 8.05
CA ILE A 30 -1.41 0.96 7.23
C ILE A 30 -2.20 0.05 6.29
N LEU A 31 -1.55 -0.92 5.66
CA LEU A 31 -2.19 -1.92 4.80
C LEU A 31 -3.23 -2.74 5.57
N GLU A 32 -2.89 -3.23 6.75
CA GLU A 32 -3.83 -3.94 7.64
C GLU A 32 -5.05 -3.07 8.00
N LYS A 33 -4.86 -1.77 8.28
CA LYS A 33 -6.01 -0.88 8.59
C LYS A 33 -6.90 -0.62 7.37
N ILE A 34 -6.34 -0.58 6.18
CA ILE A 34 -7.11 -0.47 4.94
C ILE A 34 -7.89 -1.76 4.70
N GLU A 35 -7.25 -2.93 4.82
CA GLU A 35 -7.89 -4.25 4.65
C GLU A 35 -8.98 -4.50 5.69
N ASP A 36 -8.74 -4.18 6.97
CA ASP A 36 -9.70 -4.29 8.08
C ASP A 36 -11.01 -3.52 7.77
N LYS A 37 -10.91 -2.40 7.05
CA LYS A 37 -12.03 -1.49 6.81
C LYS A 37 -12.70 -1.71 5.47
N PHE A 38 -11.93 -1.92 4.42
CA PHE A 38 -12.40 -1.91 3.03
C PHE A 38 -12.29 -3.29 2.35
N GLY A 39 -11.57 -4.24 2.95
CA GLY A 39 -11.20 -5.52 2.34
C GLY A 39 -10.03 -5.40 1.36
N GLU A 40 -9.85 -6.42 0.52
CA GLU A 40 -8.83 -6.43 -0.53
C GLU A 40 -9.24 -5.47 -1.68
N VAL A 41 -8.71 -4.25 -1.66
CA VAL A 41 -9.16 -3.14 -2.55
C VAL A 41 -8.04 -2.49 -3.38
N TYR A 42 -6.80 -2.89 -3.15
CA TYR A 42 -5.63 -2.32 -3.82
C TYR A 42 -4.76 -3.41 -4.46
N ASN A 43 -3.99 -3.02 -5.45
CA ASN A 43 -3.04 -3.90 -6.13
C ASN A 43 -1.59 -3.71 -5.61
N LYS A 44 -0.66 -4.50 -6.13
CA LYS A 44 0.77 -4.45 -5.78
C LYS A 44 1.37 -3.04 -5.91
N SER A 45 0.98 -2.28 -6.93
CA SER A 45 1.53 -0.94 -7.16
C SER A 45 1.17 0.07 -6.07
N PHE A 46 0.08 -0.16 -5.32
CA PHE A 46 -0.19 0.65 -4.12
C PHE A 46 0.84 0.40 -3.02
N ILE A 47 1.23 -0.86 -2.80
CA ILE A 47 2.23 -1.24 -1.78
C ILE A 47 3.60 -0.63 -2.15
N GLU A 48 3.96 -0.67 -3.43
CA GLU A 48 5.18 -0.03 -3.96
C GLU A 48 5.14 1.49 -3.74
N ASP A 49 4.07 2.16 -4.19
CA ASP A 49 3.94 3.62 -4.06
C ASP A 49 3.85 4.06 -2.58
N LEU A 50 3.26 3.25 -1.68
CA LEU A 50 3.23 3.51 -0.23
C LEU A 50 4.63 3.43 0.39
N ARG A 51 5.39 2.36 0.11
CA ARG A 51 6.77 2.18 0.57
C ARG A 51 7.64 3.37 0.15
N ASP A 52 7.62 3.69 -1.14
CA ASP A 52 8.47 4.74 -1.72
C ASP A 52 8.08 6.13 -1.18
N THR A 53 6.79 6.34 -0.88
CA THR A 53 6.30 7.56 -0.22
C THR A 53 6.86 7.67 1.20
N ILE A 54 6.78 6.62 2.02
CA ILE A 54 7.29 6.63 3.39
C ILE A 54 8.82 6.83 3.40
N GLU A 55 9.56 6.17 2.51
CA GLU A 55 11.00 6.36 2.36
C GLU A 55 11.33 7.81 1.98
N THR A 56 10.58 8.40 1.05
CA THR A 56 10.73 9.80 0.66
C THR A 56 10.44 10.73 1.84
N MET A 57 9.44 10.44 2.66
CA MET A 57 9.12 11.22 3.84
C MET A 57 10.25 11.14 4.88
N GLU A 58 10.70 9.94 5.22
CA GLU A 58 11.80 9.72 6.17
C GLU A 58 13.07 10.49 5.75
N TYR A 59 13.39 10.48 4.45
CA TYR A 59 14.57 11.16 3.93
C TYR A 59 14.44 12.70 3.83
N LYS A 60 13.22 13.22 3.63
CA LYS A 60 13.01 14.64 3.29
C LYS A 60 12.49 15.52 4.43
N TYR A 61 11.86 14.95 5.44
CA TYR A 61 11.43 15.73 6.61
C TYR A 61 12.59 15.82 7.61
N ASP A 62 12.91 17.04 8.05
CA ASP A 62 13.95 17.28 9.05
C ASP A 62 13.61 16.57 10.38
N GLU A 63 12.32 16.51 10.73
CA GLU A 63 11.78 15.78 11.89
C GLU A 63 10.72 14.77 11.42
N PHE A 64 11.16 13.56 11.12
CA PHE A 64 10.29 12.44 10.77
C PHE A 64 10.03 11.52 11.97
N SER A 65 8.79 11.08 12.13
CA SER A 65 8.38 10.14 13.16
C SER A 65 7.40 9.12 12.59
N PHE A 66 7.79 7.84 12.60
CA PHE A 66 6.91 6.73 12.22
C PHE A 66 5.63 6.71 13.04
N ALA A 67 5.68 7.00 14.34
CA ALA A 67 4.49 7.02 15.19
C ALA A 67 3.47 8.10 14.77
N ILE A 68 3.95 9.26 14.30
CA ILE A 68 3.08 10.33 13.79
C ILE A 68 2.52 9.96 12.43
N LEU A 69 3.35 9.38 11.55
CA LEU A 69 2.90 8.89 10.25
C LEU A 69 1.80 7.85 10.41
N GLU A 70 1.99 6.86 11.28
CA GLU A 70 1.03 5.80 11.54
C GLU A 70 -0.30 6.36 12.06
N ASP A 71 -0.27 7.30 13.02
CA ASP A 71 -1.48 7.92 13.58
C ASP A 71 -2.23 8.77 12.53
N ASP A 72 -1.52 9.62 11.78
CA ASP A 72 -2.14 10.47 10.76
C ASP A 72 -2.70 9.64 9.59
N PHE A 73 -1.98 8.62 9.13
CA PHE A 73 -2.45 7.76 8.05
C PHE A 73 -3.61 6.88 8.51
N TYR A 74 -3.55 6.35 9.74
CA TYR A 74 -4.67 5.61 10.32
C TYR A 74 -5.93 6.47 10.43
N LYS A 75 -5.82 7.74 10.86
CA LYS A 75 -6.96 8.67 10.87
C LYS A 75 -7.54 8.87 9.48
N ALA A 76 -6.71 9.06 8.47
CA ALA A 76 -7.17 9.20 7.07
C ALA A 76 -7.94 7.96 6.60
N VAL A 77 -7.43 6.75 6.88
CA VAL A 77 -8.13 5.48 6.59
C VAL A 77 -9.45 5.41 7.35
N LYS A 78 -9.45 5.76 8.63
CA LYS A 78 -10.62 5.72 9.52
C LYS A 78 -11.72 6.70 9.08
N ASP A 79 -11.37 7.85 8.53
CA ASP A 79 -12.34 8.89 8.15
C ASP A 79 -12.89 8.72 6.73
N ALA A 80 -12.13 8.10 5.81
CA ALA A 80 -12.55 7.86 4.42
C ALA A 80 -13.75 6.89 4.31
N LYS A 81 -14.66 7.07 3.34
CA LYS A 81 -15.79 6.13 3.16
C LYS A 81 -15.47 4.97 2.22
N SER A 82 -14.45 5.14 1.39
CA SER A 82 -13.92 4.15 0.45
C SER A 82 -12.42 4.34 0.29
N PHE A 83 -11.74 3.34 -0.27
CA PHE A 83 -10.29 3.39 -0.51
C PHE A 83 -9.87 4.62 -1.35
N ASN A 84 -10.60 4.92 -2.42
CA ASN A 84 -10.32 6.07 -3.30
C ASN A 84 -10.65 7.44 -2.68
N GLU A 85 -11.29 7.48 -1.51
CA GLU A 85 -11.51 8.71 -0.73
C GLU A 85 -10.41 8.93 0.33
N ILE A 86 -9.46 8.00 0.50
CA ILE A 86 -8.35 8.19 1.44
C ILE A 86 -7.49 9.36 0.95
N LYS A 87 -7.28 10.32 1.86
CA LYS A 87 -6.33 11.42 1.67
C LYS A 87 -5.34 11.45 2.84
N PHE A 88 -4.14 10.95 2.59
CA PHE A 88 -3.06 10.95 3.55
C PHE A 88 -2.45 12.34 3.71
N SER A 89 -1.98 12.63 4.92
CA SER A 89 -1.22 13.83 5.26
C SER A 89 -0.29 13.52 6.42
N TYR A 90 0.73 14.34 6.62
CA TYR A 90 1.63 14.29 7.76
C TYR A 90 1.71 15.67 8.38
N TYR A 91 1.30 15.79 9.64
CA TYR A 91 1.05 17.09 10.29
C TYR A 91 0.13 18.02 9.45
N GLY A 92 -0.85 17.44 8.76
CA GLY A 92 -1.79 18.15 7.90
C GLY A 92 -1.22 18.63 6.55
N SER A 93 0.01 18.25 6.20
CA SER A 93 0.63 18.54 4.89
C SER A 93 0.74 17.29 4.03
N ASP A 94 0.53 17.43 2.72
CA ASP A 94 0.67 16.36 1.72
C ASP A 94 1.85 16.57 0.76
N TRP A 95 2.80 17.48 1.04
CA TRP A 95 3.88 17.83 0.09
C TRP A 95 4.71 16.62 -0.40
N LYS A 96 4.90 15.58 0.43
CA LYS A 96 5.60 14.35 0.02
C LYS A 96 4.66 13.18 -0.27
N ILE A 97 3.36 13.42 -0.25
CA ILE A 97 2.31 12.39 -0.29
C ILE A 97 1.33 12.66 -1.45
N ASP A 98 1.36 13.85 -2.04
CA ASP A 98 0.44 14.33 -3.07
C ASP A 98 0.31 13.37 -4.26
N SER A 99 1.42 12.82 -4.76
CA SER A 99 1.42 11.83 -5.84
C SER A 99 0.65 10.55 -5.47
N LEU A 100 0.87 10.03 -4.25
CA LEU A 100 0.16 8.86 -3.74
C LEU A 100 -1.34 9.16 -3.65
N ASN A 101 -1.71 10.31 -3.06
CA ASN A 101 -3.10 10.74 -2.92
C ASN A 101 -3.81 10.91 -4.27
N GLU A 102 -3.17 11.53 -5.26
CA GLU A 102 -3.76 11.68 -6.59
C GLU A 102 -3.91 10.33 -7.29
N ASN A 103 -2.97 9.41 -7.13
CA ASN A 103 -3.11 8.06 -7.68
C ASN A 103 -4.28 7.27 -7.03
N ILE A 104 -4.46 7.39 -5.71
CA ILE A 104 -5.60 6.78 -4.98
C ILE A 104 -6.91 7.34 -5.53
N LYS A 105 -7.04 8.67 -5.57
CA LYS A 105 -8.23 9.38 -6.03
C LYS A 105 -8.59 9.10 -7.49
N ASN A 106 -7.58 8.88 -8.34
CA ASN A 106 -7.76 8.55 -9.76
C ASN A 106 -7.93 7.05 -10.00
N ASN A 107 -8.19 6.25 -8.96
CA ASN A 107 -8.45 4.81 -9.04
C ASN A 107 -7.32 3.99 -9.70
N LYS A 108 -6.06 4.47 -9.65
CA LYS A 108 -4.90 3.79 -10.27
C LYS A 108 -4.69 2.38 -9.70
N TYR A 109 -5.11 2.15 -8.46
CA TYR A 109 -4.88 0.90 -7.73
C TYR A 109 -6.10 -0.03 -7.68
N GLU A 110 -7.22 0.35 -8.29
CA GLU A 110 -8.39 -0.52 -8.32
C GLU A 110 -8.00 -1.89 -8.89
N LEU A 111 -8.42 -2.95 -8.20
CA LEU A 111 -8.31 -4.30 -8.70
C LEU A 111 -9.24 -4.42 -9.92
N SER A 112 -8.68 -4.51 -11.12
CA SER A 112 -9.51 -4.75 -12.30
C SER A 112 -10.14 -6.15 -12.19
N ASN A 113 -11.47 -6.22 -12.32
CA ASN A 113 -12.25 -7.46 -12.30
C ASN A 113 -11.93 -8.41 -13.49
N GLU A 114 -10.91 -8.14 -14.30
CA GLU A 114 -10.62 -8.90 -15.53
C GLU A 114 -10.15 -10.34 -15.25
N LYS A 115 -9.76 -10.69 -14.02
CA LYS A 115 -9.37 -12.07 -13.68
C LYS A 115 -10.53 -13.02 -13.35
N VAL A 116 -11.75 -12.52 -13.14
CA VAL A 116 -12.91 -13.39 -12.81
C VAL A 116 -13.48 -14.06 -14.07
N ASN A 117 -13.29 -13.51 -15.28
CA ASN A 117 -13.94 -14.00 -16.51
C ASN A 117 -13.08 -14.92 -17.40
N SER A 118 -11.89 -15.33 -16.96
CA SER A 118 -10.99 -16.20 -17.74
C SER A 118 -11.27 -17.71 -17.52
N TRP A 119 -11.81 -18.09 -16.37
CA TRP A 119 -12.08 -19.50 -16.03
C TRP A 119 -13.47 -19.97 -16.47
N ASP A 120 -14.42 -19.06 -16.65
CA ASP A 120 -15.82 -19.40 -16.95
C ASP A 120 -16.08 -19.71 -18.44
N LYS A 121 -15.11 -19.41 -19.33
CA LYS A 121 -15.22 -19.70 -20.77
C LYS A 121 -14.68 -21.07 -21.21
N ARG A 122 -14.10 -21.87 -20.29
CA ARG A 122 -13.68 -23.26 -20.60
C ARG A 122 -14.72 -24.31 -20.22
N SER A 123 -15.80 -23.92 -19.53
CA SER A 123 -16.82 -24.85 -19.04
C SER A 123 -18.11 -24.89 -19.89
N GLN A 124 -18.19 -24.09 -20.95
CA GLN A 124 -19.42 -23.90 -21.75
C GLN A 124 -19.30 -24.37 -23.22
N GLY A 125 -18.30 -25.17 -23.58
CA GLY A 125 -18.21 -25.61 -24.97
C GLY A 125 -17.35 -26.84 -25.20
N ILE A 126 -17.87 -28.02 -24.84
CA ILE A 126 -17.90 -29.20 -25.73
C ILE A 126 -19.15 -30.02 -25.37
N GLY A 127 -20.29 -29.63 -25.93
CA GLY A 127 -21.42 -30.53 -26.15
C GLY A 127 -21.29 -31.15 -27.54
N ILE A 128 -21.00 -32.45 -27.56
CA ILE A 128 -21.35 -33.53 -28.51
C ILE A 128 -21.50 -33.19 -30.01
N ALA A 129 -20.79 -33.93 -30.87
CA ALA A 129 -21.37 -34.50 -32.09
C ALA A 129 -20.57 -35.73 -32.56
N ASP A 130 -21.28 -36.87 -32.60
CA ASP A 130 -21.10 -38.17 -33.28
C ASP A 130 -19.79 -38.97 -33.19
#